data_AF-A0A835XEV8-F1
#
_entry.id   AF-A0A835XEV8-F1
#
_cell.length_a   1.000
_cell.length_b   1.000
_cell.length_c   1.000
_cell.angle_alpha   90.00
_cell.angle_beta   90.00
_cell.angle_gamma   90.00
#
_symmetry.space_group_name_H-M   'P 1'
#
loop_
_entity.id
_entity.type
_entity.pdbx_description
1 polymer ?
#
loop_
_entity_poly.entity_id
_entity_poly.type
_entity_poly.pdbx_seq_one_letter_code
_entity_poly.pdbx_strand_id
1 'polypeptide(L)'
;MCGEASLLDVAPIFLQTLQKHKVSLPDNRTTDMARVHMLFPLSLDAMRICKEMQGVYGHGCIPSFEDTIPSSSATVGPDGKANITHTLFMSTNFIMIGFAKYGILLNLLTLGYDTLFMDNDQVIFKNPVPSLYTLYKADLYGAQDTCRRLDTHDGVLAYPDRVTINIGVLFARATGPVTRCFMNWAFTMQDSAGTPVCWDQSKFHAAMTLCMKGLQYNHMSFGFLSSEAFTSLCAGVCGCDAAGLPRIVWRGGRGDKQYADNCPPRVMKKWAAFHVACFAGHADGGKVRHMKRVMEQYEKHVGPIGGLPEDKQPMPWWTSDPWWKNFTHAS
;
A
#
# COMPACT_ATOMS: atom_id res chain seq x y z
N MET A 1 4.84 4.56 -6.73
CA MET A 1 5.67 5.51 -7.50
C MET A 1 7.09 5.44 -7.00
N CYS A 2 8.06 5.68 -7.87
CA CYS A 2 9.45 5.38 -7.56
C CYS A 2 10.39 6.46 -8.12
N GLY A 3 11.23 7.03 -7.26
CA GLY A 3 12.45 7.71 -7.69
C GLY A 3 13.54 6.68 -8.03
N GLU A 4 14.68 7.15 -8.53
CA GLU A 4 15.81 6.34 -9.02
C GLU A 4 16.33 5.39 -7.92
N ALA A 5 16.67 5.92 -6.75
CA ALA A 5 17.14 5.10 -5.62
C ALA A 5 16.10 4.04 -5.22
N SER A 6 14.82 4.42 -5.26
CA SER A 6 13.73 3.50 -4.95
C SER A 6 13.61 2.36 -5.97
N LEU A 7 13.82 2.65 -7.27
CA LEU A 7 13.84 1.65 -8.33
C LEU A 7 15.07 0.73 -8.28
N LEU A 8 16.23 1.27 -7.92
CA LEU A 8 17.47 0.48 -7.83
C LEU A 8 17.49 -0.44 -6.60
N ASP A 9 16.89 0.00 -5.49
CA ASP A 9 17.09 -0.64 -4.20
C ASP A 9 15.87 -1.39 -3.69
N VAL A 10 14.69 -0.75 -3.74
CA VAL A 10 13.47 -1.19 -3.05
C VAL A 10 12.53 -1.94 -3.99
N ALA A 11 12.27 -1.36 -5.17
CA ALA A 11 11.38 -1.94 -6.18
C ALA A 11 11.78 -3.37 -6.62
N PRO A 12 13.07 -3.75 -6.75
CA PRO A 12 13.43 -5.11 -7.13
C PRO A 12 12.95 -6.15 -6.11
N ILE A 13 13.06 -5.84 -4.81
CA ILE A 13 12.57 -6.73 -3.75
C ILE A 13 11.05 -6.85 -3.83
N PHE A 14 10.36 -5.72 -3.96
CA PHE A 14 8.91 -5.70 -4.07
C PHE A 14 8.42 -6.51 -5.29
N LEU A 15 8.97 -6.25 -6.48
CA LEU A 15 8.62 -6.99 -7.70
C LEU A 15 8.95 -8.49 -7.57
N GLN A 16 10.06 -8.85 -6.93
CA GLN A 16 10.39 -10.24 -6.63
C GLN A 16 9.32 -10.90 -5.75
N THR A 17 8.75 -10.19 -4.78
CA THR A 17 7.63 -10.71 -3.97
C THR A 17 6.37 -10.88 -4.80
N LEU A 18 6.08 -9.94 -5.73
CA LEU A 18 4.91 -10.02 -6.62
C LEU A 18 5.01 -11.20 -7.61
N GLN A 19 6.20 -11.48 -8.15
CA GLN A 19 6.41 -12.58 -9.11
C GLN A 19 6.05 -13.96 -8.54
N LYS A 20 6.07 -14.09 -7.21
CA LYS A 20 5.72 -15.33 -6.51
C LYS A 20 4.21 -15.60 -6.44
N HIS A 21 3.36 -14.62 -6.80
CA HIS A 21 1.91 -14.74 -6.74
C HIS A 21 1.31 -14.80 -8.14
N LYS A 22 0.45 -15.79 -8.40
CA LYS A 22 -0.29 -15.90 -9.66
C LYS A 22 -1.61 -15.14 -9.60
N VAL A 23 -2.04 -14.64 -10.75
CA VAL A 23 -3.34 -14.00 -10.95
C VAL A 23 -3.96 -14.52 -12.24
N SER A 24 -5.28 -14.69 -12.23
CA SER A 24 -6.06 -15.05 -13.41
C SER A 24 -6.49 -13.79 -14.16
N LEU A 25 -6.33 -13.82 -15.48
CA LEU A 25 -6.78 -12.77 -16.39
C LEU A 25 -8.21 -13.06 -16.87
N PRO A 26 -8.91 -12.07 -17.44
CA PRO A 26 -10.29 -12.24 -17.94
C PRO A 26 -10.44 -13.33 -19.01
N ASP A 27 -9.36 -13.66 -19.73
CA ASP A 27 -9.31 -14.70 -20.75
C ASP A 27 -8.87 -16.08 -20.21
N ASN A 28 -8.98 -16.28 -18.88
CA ASN A 28 -8.55 -17.47 -18.14
C ASN A 28 -7.05 -17.79 -18.21
N ARG A 29 -6.21 -16.93 -18.81
CA ARG A 29 -4.76 -17.11 -18.71
C ARG A 29 -4.30 -16.76 -17.29
N THR A 30 -3.28 -17.45 -16.83
CA THR A 30 -2.61 -17.14 -15.55
C THR A 30 -1.29 -16.42 -15.81
N THR A 31 -1.03 -15.35 -15.07
CA THR A 31 0.25 -14.63 -15.07
C THR A 31 0.72 -14.41 -13.64
N ASP A 32 1.96 -13.97 -13.44
CA ASP A 32 2.38 -13.46 -12.13
C ASP A 32 1.91 -12.02 -11.90
N MET A 33 1.76 -11.64 -10.63
CA MET A 33 1.24 -10.34 -10.22
C MET A 33 2.19 -9.19 -10.59
N ALA A 34 3.49 -9.45 -10.75
CA ALA A 34 4.43 -8.41 -11.17
C ALA A 34 4.15 -7.95 -12.61
N ARG A 35 3.77 -8.87 -13.51
CA ARG A 35 3.46 -8.56 -14.92
C ARG A 35 2.22 -7.72 -15.15
N VAL A 36 1.27 -7.74 -14.20
CA VAL A 36 0.08 -6.88 -14.24
C VAL A 36 0.24 -5.64 -13.37
N HIS A 37 1.39 -5.50 -12.70
CA HIS A 37 1.69 -4.34 -11.88
C HIS A 37 2.24 -3.21 -12.74
N MET A 38 1.90 -1.98 -12.38
CA MET A 38 2.37 -0.77 -13.05
C MET A 38 3.20 0.06 -12.09
N LEU A 39 4.46 0.28 -12.44
CA LEU A 39 5.32 1.24 -11.75
C LEU A 39 5.19 2.61 -12.40
N PHE A 40 5.32 3.63 -11.57
CA PHE A 40 5.19 5.03 -11.95
C PHE A 40 6.49 5.76 -11.61
N PRO A 41 7.43 5.83 -12.56
CA PRO A 41 8.70 6.53 -12.39
C PRO A 41 8.50 8.04 -12.43
N LEU A 42 9.22 8.77 -11.58
CA LEU A 42 9.03 10.21 -11.36
C LEU A 42 9.92 11.12 -12.20
N SER A 43 10.87 10.54 -12.95
CA SER A 43 11.84 11.26 -13.78
C SER A 43 12.16 10.45 -15.03
N LEU A 44 12.84 11.06 -16.00
CA LEU A 44 13.34 10.36 -17.19
C LEU A 44 14.36 9.28 -16.85
N ASP A 45 15.23 9.51 -15.87
CA ASP A 45 16.20 8.50 -15.40
C ASP A 45 15.50 7.35 -14.69
N ALA A 46 14.53 7.65 -13.82
CA ALA A 46 13.70 6.62 -13.20
C ALA A 46 12.93 5.83 -14.27
N MET A 47 12.43 6.50 -15.32
CA MET A 47 11.77 5.82 -16.44
C MET A 47 12.71 4.88 -17.18
N ARG A 48 13.95 5.31 -17.45
CA ARG A 48 14.98 4.45 -18.05
C ARG A 48 15.24 3.21 -17.18
N ILE A 49 15.48 3.40 -15.88
CA ILE A 49 15.71 2.31 -14.92
C ILE A 49 14.51 1.35 -14.88
N CYS A 50 13.28 1.89 -14.86
CA CYS A 50 12.06 1.08 -14.89
C CYS A 50 12.01 0.18 -16.15
N LYS A 51 12.28 0.76 -17.33
CA LYS A 51 12.30 0.01 -18.59
C LYS A 51 13.40 -1.06 -18.62
N GLU A 52 14.56 -0.79 -18.03
CA GLU A 52 15.61 -1.81 -17.88
C GLU A 52 15.15 -2.97 -17.01
N MET A 53 14.48 -2.66 -15.88
CA MET A 53 13.91 -3.67 -14.98
C MET A 53 12.74 -4.45 -15.62
N GLN A 54 12.03 -3.87 -16.60
CA GLN A 54 10.92 -4.52 -17.27
C GLN A 54 11.33 -5.84 -17.94
N GLY A 55 12.56 -5.94 -18.48
CA GLY A 55 13.07 -7.18 -19.06
C GLY A 55 13.22 -8.33 -18.05
N VAL A 56 13.39 -7.99 -16.76
CA VAL A 56 13.56 -8.97 -15.66
C VAL A 56 12.22 -9.34 -15.03
N TYR A 57 11.36 -8.35 -14.78
CA TYR A 57 10.15 -8.54 -13.97
C TYR A 57 8.85 -8.54 -14.78
N GLY A 58 8.85 -8.01 -16.01
CA GLY A 58 7.69 -7.97 -16.90
C GLY A 58 6.59 -6.98 -16.50
N HIS A 59 6.82 -6.09 -15.53
CA HIS A 59 5.87 -5.05 -15.11
C HIS A 59 5.69 -3.94 -16.16
N GLY A 60 4.63 -3.15 -16.04
CA GLY A 60 4.43 -1.93 -16.84
C GLY A 60 5.14 -0.72 -16.25
N CYS A 61 5.66 0.17 -17.10
CA CYS A 61 6.21 1.47 -16.70
C CYS A 61 5.35 2.59 -17.29
N ILE A 62 4.71 3.39 -16.44
CA ILE A 62 3.89 4.52 -16.88
C ILE A 62 4.61 5.83 -16.55
N PRO A 63 4.88 6.70 -17.54
CA PRO A 63 5.51 7.99 -17.27
C PRO A 63 4.64 8.82 -16.35
N SER A 64 5.28 9.46 -15.36
CA SER A 64 4.64 10.58 -14.67
C SER A 64 4.41 11.70 -15.68
N PHE A 65 3.30 12.44 -15.53
CA PHE A 65 2.87 13.52 -16.44
C PHE A 65 3.79 14.76 -16.41
N GLU A 66 4.92 14.71 -15.71
CA GLU A 66 5.86 15.82 -15.59
C GLU A 66 7.24 15.38 -16.10
N ASP A 67 7.49 15.57 -17.40
CA ASP A 67 8.82 15.53 -18.02
C ASP A 67 9.75 16.67 -17.49
N THR A 68 9.28 17.45 -16.53
CA THR A 68 9.86 18.74 -16.13
C THR A 68 10.39 18.78 -14.71
N ILE A 69 10.27 17.72 -13.89
CA ILE A 69 10.92 17.71 -12.58
C ILE A 69 12.42 17.53 -12.84
N PRO A 70 13.25 18.58 -12.67
CA PRO A 70 14.69 18.41 -12.79
C PRO A 70 15.09 17.39 -11.72
N SER A 71 15.88 16.39 -12.10
CA SER A 71 16.50 15.45 -11.17
C SER A 71 17.16 16.26 -10.06
N SER A 72 16.47 16.44 -8.93
CA SER A 72 16.98 17.35 -7.91
C SER A 72 18.22 16.70 -7.35
N SER A 73 19.33 17.36 -7.58
CA SER A 73 20.65 17.08 -7.04
C SER A 73 20.53 16.72 -5.57
N ALA A 74 20.59 15.42 -5.27
CA ALA A 74 21.12 14.99 -3.99
C ALA A 74 22.50 15.63 -3.90
N THR A 75 22.63 16.69 -3.11
CA THR A 75 23.92 17.28 -2.80
C THR A 75 24.69 16.23 -2.02
N VAL A 76 25.58 15.54 -2.74
CA VAL A 76 26.56 14.67 -2.13
C VAL A 76 27.40 15.55 -1.22
N GLY A 77 27.43 15.22 0.07
CA GLY A 77 28.24 15.94 1.03
C GLY A 77 29.72 15.83 0.68
N PRO A 78 30.59 16.67 1.28
CA PRO A 78 32.04 16.58 1.08
C PRO A 78 32.64 15.21 1.43
N ASP A 79 31.91 14.38 2.17
CA ASP A 79 32.26 13.01 2.57
C ASP A 79 31.83 11.94 1.56
N GLY A 80 31.29 12.33 0.40
CA GLY A 80 30.80 11.39 -0.61
C GLY A 80 29.49 10.70 -0.21
N LYS A 81 28.91 11.04 0.95
CA LYS A 81 27.62 10.49 1.39
C LYS A 81 26.51 11.43 1.00
N ALA A 82 25.43 10.88 0.46
CA ALA A 82 24.19 11.63 0.34
C ALA A 82 23.74 12.00 1.76
N ASN A 83 23.78 13.28 2.10
CA ASN A 83 23.37 13.76 3.41
C ASN A 83 21.82 13.80 3.45
N ILE A 84 21.20 12.62 3.40
CA ILE A 84 19.76 12.42 3.44
C ILE A 84 19.29 12.61 4.88
N THR A 85 19.39 13.84 5.36
CA THR A 85 18.66 14.26 6.56
C THR A 85 17.18 14.39 6.19
N HIS A 86 16.33 14.76 7.16
CA HIS A 86 14.89 15.00 7.01
C HIS A 86 14.45 15.90 5.83
N THR A 87 15.38 16.42 5.01
CA THR A 87 15.17 17.27 3.84
C THR A 87 14.47 16.60 2.66
N LEU A 88 14.50 15.26 2.51
CA LEU A 88 13.72 14.57 1.45
C LEU A 88 12.25 14.37 1.83
N PHE A 89 11.95 14.14 3.11
CA PHE A 89 10.57 14.09 3.58
C PHE A 89 9.98 15.50 3.52
N MET A 90 8.82 15.66 2.88
CA MET A 90 8.24 16.97 2.53
C MET A 90 9.08 17.81 1.55
N SER A 91 10.07 17.23 0.87
CA SER A 91 10.68 17.88 -0.31
C SER A 91 9.65 18.06 -1.42
N THR A 92 9.93 18.95 -2.37
CA THR A 92 9.10 19.12 -3.58
C THR A 92 8.84 17.78 -4.28
N ASN A 93 9.87 16.95 -4.47
CA ASN A 93 9.72 15.63 -5.10
C ASN A 93 8.80 14.71 -4.29
N PHE A 94 8.93 14.72 -2.96
CA PHE A 94 8.05 13.95 -2.09
C PHE A 94 6.59 14.41 -2.20
N ILE A 95 6.35 15.72 -2.29
CA ILE A 95 5.01 16.27 -2.50
C ILE A 95 4.48 15.87 -3.88
N MET A 96 5.31 15.94 -4.93
CA MET A 96 4.93 15.56 -6.30
C MET A 96 4.54 14.08 -6.41
N ILE A 97 5.14 13.19 -5.61
CA ILE A 97 4.66 11.80 -5.46
C ILE A 97 3.19 11.78 -5.05
N GLY A 98 2.79 12.60 -4.09
CA GLY A 98 1.38 12.75 -3.71
C GLY A 98 0.47 13.16 -4.86
N PHE A 99 0.92 14.10 -5.70
CA PHE A 99 0.18 14.58 -6.86
C PHE A 99 0.00 13.51 -7.93
N ALA A 100 1.10 12.84 -8.30
CA ALA A 100 1.06 11.73 -9.22
C ALA A 100 0.15 10.61 -8.69
N LYS A 101 0.20 10.30 -7.38
CA LYS A 101 -0.63 9.26 -6.72
C LYS A 101 -2.11 9.47 -7.02
N TYR A 102 -2.67 10.61 -6.63
CA TYR A 102 -4.10 10.82 -6.80
C TYR A 102 -4.47 10.89 -8.28
N GLY A 103 -3.63 11.50 -9.13
CA GLY A 103 -3.93 11.68 -10.55
C GLY A 103 -4.09 10.34 -11.27
N ILE A 104 -3.16 9.42 -11.03
CA ILE A 104 -3.21 8.06 -11.57
C ILE A 104 -4.45 7.31 -11.06
N LEU A 105 -4.67 7.33 -9.74
CA LEU A 105 -5.79 6.61 -9.14
C LEU A 105 -7.13 7.15 -9.64
N LEU A 106 -7.27 8.47 -9.75
CA LEU A 106 -8.46 9.11 -10.28
C LEU A 106 -8.70 8.72 -11.75
N ASN A 107 -7.66 8.67 -12.58
CA ASN A 107 -7.77 8.24 -13.97
C ASN A 107 -8.25 6.79 -14.08
N LEU A 108 -7.65 5.87 -13.31
CA LEU A 108 -8.04 4.45 -13.31
C LEU A 108 -9.50 4.28 -12.86
N LEU A 109 -9.89 4.94 -11.77
CA LEU A 109 -11.27 4.88 -11.25
C LEU A 109 -12.28 5.48 -12.22
N THR A 110 -11.93 6.58 -12.91
CA THR A 110 -12.79 7.21 -13.93
C THR A 110 -12.98 6.33 -15.16
N LEU A 111 -11.99 5.50 -15.49
CA LEU A 111 -12.07 4.51 -16.56
C LEU A 111 -12.81 3.23 -16.17
N GLY A 112 -13.29 3.11 -14.92
CA GLY A 112 -14.03 1.94 -14.45
C GLY A 112 -13.16 0.82 -13.88
N TYR A 113 -11.88 1.05 -13.60
CA TYR A 113 -10.99 0.03 -13.04
C TYR A 113 -10.92 0.10 -11.51
N ASP A 114 -11.33 -1.01 -10.87
CA ASP A 114 -11.00 -1.26 -9.46
C ASP A 114 -9.48 -1.28 -9.29
N THR A 115 -8.98 -0.56 -8.29
CA THR A 115 -7.56 -0.27 -8.17
C THR A 115 -7.01 -0.70 -6.81
N LEU A 116 -5.97 -1.54 -6.82
CA LEU A 116 -5.10 -1.80 -5.68
C LEU A 116 -3.81 -1.01 -5.83
N PHE A 117 -3.65 0.03 -5.02
CA PHE A 117 -2.42 0.80 -4.88
C PHE A 117 -1.55 0.21 -3.76
N MET A 118 -0.25 0.13 -4.02
CA MET A 118 0.76 -0.23 -3.03
C MET A 118 1.99 0.67 -3.22
N ASP A 119 2.52 1.20 -2.12
CA ASP A 119 3.88 1.73 -2.11
C ASP A 119 4.86 0.57 -2.37
N ASN A 120 6.05 0.88 -2.87
CA ASN A 120 7.03 -0.16 -3.22
C ASN A 120 7.84 -0.66 -2.03
N ASP A 121 7.69 -0.08 -0.85
CA ASP A 121 8.31 -0.53 0.39
C ASP A 121 7.44 -1.54 1.14
N GLN A 122 6.67 -2.31 0.38
CA GLN A 122 5.86 -3.44 0.83
C GLN A 122 6.60 -4.76 0.56
N VAL A 123 6.38 -5.75 1.43
CA VAL A 123 6.75 -7.14 1.18
C VAL A 123 5.47 -7.96 1.09
N ILE A 124 5.22 -8.60 -0.05
CA ILE A 124 3.97 -9.34 -0.30
C ILE A 124 4.15 -10.84 -0.06
N PHE A 125 3.53 -11.34 1.00
CA PHE A 125 3.62 -12.74 1.42
C PHE A 125 2.54 -13.63 0.82
N LYS A 126 1.37 -13.07 0.54
CA LYS A 126 0.21 -13.75 -0.04
C LYS A 126 -0.46 -12.85 -1.06
N ASN A 127 -1.12 -13.44 -2.05
CA ASN A 127 -1.95 -12.68 -2.99
C ASN A 127 -3.06 -11.94 -2.24
N PRO A 128 -3.03 -10.58 -2.18
CA PRO A 128 -4.04 -9.83 -1.44
C PRO A 128 -5.37 -9.77 -2.21
N VAL A 129 -5.36 -9.97 -3.53
CA VAL A 129 -6.51 -9.73 -4.41
C VAL A 129 -7.74 -10.56 -4.05
N PRO A 130 -7.67 -11.89 -3.86
CA PRO A 130 -8.85 -12.67 -3.50
C PRO A 130 -9.48 -12.20 -2.18
N SER A 131 -8.64 -11.86 -1.20
CA SER A 131 -9.09 -11.32 0.09
C SER A 131 -9.79 -9.97 -0.09
N LEU A 132 -9.28 -9.13 -1.00
CA LEU A 132 -9.83 -7.81 -1.27
C LEU A 132 -11.23 -7.83 -1.89
N TYR A 133 -11.53 -8.84 -2.71
CA TYR A 133 -12.88 -8.99 -3.27
C TYR A 133 -13.80 -9.77 -2.33
N THR A 134 -13.28 -10.80 -1.63
CA THR A 134 -14.14 -11.72 -0.86
C THR A 134 -14.46 -11.24 0.55
N LEU A 135 -13.49 -10.67 1.27
CA LEU A 135 -13.65 -10.28 2.69
C LEU A 135 -14.16 -8.86 2.89
N TYR A 136 -14.23 -8.10 1.80
CA TYR A 136 -14.23 -6.66 1.87
C TYR A 136 -15.39 -6.12 1.02
N LYS A 137 -16.50 -5.85 1.72
CA LYS A 137 -17.75 -5.33 1.17
C LYS A 137 -17.76 -3.80 0.97
N ALA A 138 -16.71 -3.11 1.41
CA ALA A 138 -16.63 -1.67 1.31
C ALA A 138 -16.16 -1.20 -0.07
N ASP A 139 -16.46 0.05 -0.40
CA ASP A 139 -16.07 0.68 -1.66
C ASP A 139 -14.59 1.12 -1.64
N LEU A 140 -14.05 1.39 -0.44
CA LEU A 140 -12.68 1.85 -0.24
C LEU A 140 -12.07 1.19 1.01
N TYR A 141 -10.83 0.74 0.90
CA TYR A 141 -10.05 0.17 1.98
C TYR A 141 -8.68 0.84 2.10
N GLY A 142 -8.30 1.19 3.32
CA GLY A 142 -6.95 1.67 3.63
C GLY A 142 -6.26 0.86 4.72
N ALA A 143 -4.93 0.82 4.69
CA ALA A 143 -4.13 0.28 5.77
C ALA A 143 -4.14 1.21 7.01
N GLN A 144 -3.67 0.68 8.15
CA GLN A 144 -3.56 1.42 9.39
C GLN A 144 -2.10 1.52 9.80
N ASP A 145 -1.65 2.72 10.19
CA ASP A 145 -0.34 2.92 10.85
C ASP A 145 -0.42 2.81 12.37
N THR A 146 -1.61 2.51 12.90
CA THR A 146 -1.83 2.46 14.34
C THR A 146 -1.96 1.03 14.83
N CYS A 147 -1.51 0.85 16.07
CA CYS A 147 -1.75 -0.31 16.93
C CYS A 147 -3.23 -0.51 17.28
N ARG A 148 -4.11 -0.62 16.28
CA ARG A 148 -5.54 -0.80 16.50
C ARG A 148 -6.08 -1.88 15.59
N ARG A 149 -7.04 -2.62 16.15
CA ARG A 149 -7.82 -3.60 15.42
C ARG A 149 -9.15 -2.97 15.06
N LEU A 150 -9.13 -2.16 14.00
CA LEU A 150 -10.33 -1.64 13.36
C LEU A 150 -10.73 -2.53 12.18
N ASP A 151 -10.74 -3.84 12.36
CA ASP A 151 -11.13 -4.77 11.31
C ASP A 151 -12.62 -4.55 10.99
N THR A 152 -12.93 -3.96 9.84
CA THR A 152 -14.31 -3.68 9.41
C THR A 152 -14.81 -4.71 8.40
N HIS A 153 -14.58 -5.99 8.68
CA HIS A 153 -15.02 -7.08 7.80
C HIS A 153 -16.56 -7.09 7.63
N ASP A 154 -17.30 -6.67 8.65
CA ASP A 154 -18.76 -6.81 8.70
C ASP A 154 -19.56 -5.55 8.34
N GLY A 155 -18.91 -4.51 7.80
CA GLY A 155 -19.61 -3.37 7.24
C GLY A 155 -19.29 -2.02 7.88
N VAL A 156 -19.80 -1.01 7.18
CA VAL A 156 -19.56 0.42 7.24
C VAL A 156 -19.24 0.94 8.65
N LEU A 157 -18.00 1.35 8.87
CA LEU A 157 -17.74 2.35 9.89
C LEU A 157 -18.06 3.72 9.28
N ALA A 158 -18.82 4.54 10.02
CA ALA A 158 -18.72 5.97 9.84
C ALA A 158 -17.24 6.33 9.92
N TYR A 159 -16.71 6.96 8.88
CA TYR A 159 -15.28 7.25 8.76
C TYR A 159 -14.77 7.85 10.07
N PRO A 160 -13.87 7.16 10.79
CA PRO A 160 -13.52 7.61 12.12
C PRO A 160 -12.65 8.86 11.99
N ASP A 161 -13.18 10.00 12.42
CA ASP A 161 -12.56 11.35 12.43
C ASP A 161 -11.17 11.41 13.11
N ARG A 162 -10.65 10.30 13.63
CA ARG A 162 -9.45 10.22 14.47
C ARG A 162 -8.57 8.99 14.22
N VAL A 163 -8.71 8.33 13.07
CA VAL A 163 -7.82 7.21 12.69
C VAL A 163 -6.94 7.64 11.54
N THR A 164 -5.63 7.56 11.77
CA THR A 164 -4.64 7.75 10.72
C THR A 164 -4.68 6.56 9.78
N ILE A 165 -5.09 6.81 8.54
CA ILE A 165 -5.05 5.83 7.46
C ILE A 165 -3.68 5.91 6.82
N ASN A 166 -3.06 4.75 6.62
CA ASN A 166 -1.89 4.61 5.75
C ASN A 166 -2.38 4.39 4.31
N ILE A 167 -1.99 5.26 3.40
CA ILE A 167 -2.35 5.14 1.96
C ILE A 167 -1.26 4.46 1.14
N GLY A 168 -0.31 3.80 1.79
CA GLY A 168 0.69 2.94 1.18
C GLY A 168 0.15 1.55 0.83
N VAL A 169 -1.04 1.19 1.29
CA VAL A 169 -1.90 0.17 0.67
C VAL A 169 -3.33 0.70 0.64
N LEU A 170 -3.89 0.80 -0.55
CA LEU A 170 -5.24 1.31 -0.77
C LEU A 170 -5.95 0.46 -1.82
N PHE A 171 -7.15 -0.02 -1.52
CA PHE A 171 -8.01 -0.67 -2.51
C PHE A 171 -9.27 0.16 -2.70
N ALA A 172 -9.58 0.52 -3.94
CA ALA A 172 -10.68 1.39 -4.29
C ALA A 172 -11.49 0.78 -5.42
N ARG A 173 -12.81 0.66 -5.25
CA ARG A 173 -13.73 0.26 -6.32
C ARG A 173 -14.03 1.45 -7.21
N ALA A 174 -14.18 1.21 -8.51
CA ALA A 174 -14.52 2.24 -9.50
C ALA A 174 -16.02 2.59 -9.48
N THR A 175 -16.51 3.09 -8.33
CA THR A 175 -17.89 3.58 -8.17
C THR A 175 -17.93 5.10 -8.26
N GLY A 176 -19.06 5.66 -8.70
CA GLY A 176 -19.27 7.11 -8.76
C GLY A 176 -18.94 7.85 -7.44
N PRO A 177 -19.40 7.35 -6.27
CA PRO A 177 -19.04 7.90 -4.97
C PRO A 177 -17.54 7.92 -4.68
N VAL A 178 -16.82 6.81 -4.92
CA VAL A 178 -15.36 6.72 -4.71
C VAL A 178 -14.63 7.70 -5.62
N THR A 179 -14.94 7.71 -6.91
CA THR A 179 -14.33 8.62 -7.89
C THR A 179 -14.53 10.08 -7.47
N ARG A 180 -15.72 10.47 -7.01
CA ARG A 180 -15.98 11.81 -6.48
C ARG A 180 -15.12 12.15 -5.26
N CYS A 181 -14.89 11.20 -4.35
CA CYS A 181 -14.01 11.43 -3.21
C CYS A 181 -12.54 11.59 -3.62
N PHE A 182 -12.08 10.87 -4.65
CA PHE A 182 -10.74 11.08 -5.22
C PHE A 182 -10.61 12.43 -5.95
N MET A 183 -11.67 12.92 -6.60
CA MET A 183 -11.71 14.30 -7.12
C MET A 183 -11.57 15.32 -5.99
N ASN A 184 -12.28 15.13 -4.87
CA ASN A 184 -12.12 15.99 -3.69
C ASN A 184 -10.70 15.94 -3.12
N TRP A 185 -10.03 14.77 -3.17
CA TRP A 185 -8.63 14.67 -2.78
C TRP A 185 -7.71 15.47 -3.70
N ALA A 186 -7.92 15.43 -5.01
CA ALA A 186 -7.20 16.26 -5.96
C ALA A 186 -7.32 17.75 -5.63
N PHE A 187 -8.54 18.25 -5.39
CA PHE A 187 -8.76 19.65 -4.98
C PHE A 187 -8.06 19.98 -3.65
N THR A 188 -8.16 19.09 -2.66
CA THR A 188 -7.52 19.29 -1.34
C THR A 188 -5.99 19.34 -1.46
N MET A 189 -5.40 18.55 -2.35
CA MET A 189 -3.97 18.59 -2.66
C MET A 189 -3.58 19.90 -3.35
N GLN A 190 -4.34 20.33 -4.36
CA GLN A 190 -4.12 21.58 -5.09
C GLN A 190 -4.21 22.82 -4.19
N ASP A 191 -5.22 22.90 -3.32
CA ASP A 191 -5.37 24.00 -2.36
C ASP A 191 -4.21 24.08 -1.35
N SER A 192 -3.50 22.97 -1.20
CA SER A 192 -2.33 22.86 -0.32
C SER A 192 -1.00 22.96 -1.06
N ALA A 193 -1.03 23.11 -2.38
CA ALA A 193 0.16 23.33 -3.20
C ALA A 193 0.82 24.64 -2.76
N GLY A 194 2.08 24.58 -2.33
CA GLY A 194 2.80 25.73 -1.78
C GLY A 194 2.75 25.85 -0.25
N THR A 195 2.04 24.97 0.45
CA THR A 195 2.17 24.84 1.90
C THR A 195 3.29 23.87 2.26
N PRO A 196 4.10 24.15 3.31
CA PRO A 196 5.19 23.26 3.73
C PRO A 196 4.72 21.92 4.31
N VAL A 197 3.40 21.69 4.42
CA VAL A 197 2.80 20.50 5.04
C VAL A 197 1.83 19.80 4.06
N CYS A 198 2.12 19.84 2.76
CA CYS A 198 1.37 19.10 1.76
C CYS A 198 1.73 17.60 1.80
N TRP A 199 1.29 16.91 2.84
CA TRP A 199 1.44 15.46 2.97
C TRP A 199 0.21 14.75 2.42
N ASP A 200 0.41 13.93 1.38
CA ASP A 200 -0.63 13.22 0.63
C ASP A 200 -1.60 12.44 1.54
N GLN A 201 -1.09 11.75 2.55
CA GLN A 201 -1.89 11.01 3.53
C GLN A 201 -2.81 11.92 4.36
N SER A 202 -2.31 13.06 4.83
CA SER A 202 -3.12 14.04 5.57
C SER A 202 -4.21 14.64 4.69
N LYS A 203 -3.89 14.95 3.43
CA LYS A 203 -4.86 15.53 2.48
C LYS A 203 -5.89 14.51 2.03
N PHE A 204 -5.48 13.26 1.83
CA PHE A 204 -6.39 12.14 1.61
C PHE A 204 -7.37 12.02 2.78
N HIS A 205 -6.85 12.03 4.02
CA HIS A 205 -7.70 11.90 5.20
C HIS A 205 -8.74 13.02 5.29
N ALA A 206 -8.33 14.27 5.06
CA ALA A 206 -9.22 15.42 5.04
C ALA A 206 -10.29 15.31 3.94
N ALA A 207 -9.89 14.95 2.72
CA ALA A 207 -10.78 14.79 1.58
C ALA A 207 -11.82 13.68 1.79
N MET A 208 -11.39 12.51 2.30
CA MET A 208 -12.29 11.40 2.58
C MET A 208 -13.27 11.73 3.71
N THR A 209 -12.80 12.41 4.75
CA THR A 209 -13.67 12.89 5.85
C THR A 209 -14.79 13.78 5.33
N LEU A 210 -14.43 14.79 4.52
CA LEU A 210 -15.39 15.73 3.94
C LEU A 210 -16.35 15.02 2.98
N CYS A 211 -15.82 14.16 2.12
CA CYS A 211 -16.60 13.45 1.13
C CYS A 211 -17.63 12.50 1.77
N MET A 212 -17.20 11.70 2.75
CA MET A 212 -18.08 10.74 3.42
C MET A 212 -19.15 11.42 4.28
N LYS A 213 -18.82 12.55 4.92
CA LYS A 213 -19.81 13.40 5.61
C LYS A 213 -20.85 13.95 4.63
N GLY A 214 -20.42 14.42 3.45
CA GLY A 214 -21.31 14.95 2.42
C GLY A 214 -22.19 13.90 1.73
N LEU A 215 -21.67 12.68 1.54
CA LEU A 215 -22.38 11.54 0.93
C LEU A 215 -23.23 10.75 1.94
N GLN A 216 -23.43 11.27 3.16
CA GLN A 216 -24.28 10.70 4.20
C GLN A 216 -24.01 9.22 4.56
N TYR A 217 -22.76 8.72 4.54
CA TYR A 217 -22.35 7.34 4.90
C TYR A 217 -23.09 6.15 4.23
N ASN A 218 -24.26 6.34 3.61
CA ASN A 218 -25.11 5.30 3.02
C ASN A 218 -24.75 5.09 1.54
N HIS A 219 -24.03 6.03 0.94
CA HIS A 219 -23.68 6.01 -0.47
C HIS A 219 -22.23 5.63 -0.73
N MET A 220 -21.41 5.53 0.32
CA MET A 220 -20.03 5.05 0.22
C MET A 220 -19.62 4.45 1.54
N SER A 221 -19.01 3.28 1.44
CA SER A 221 -18.47 2.54 2.57
C SER A 221 -16.95 2.59 2.57
N PHE A 222 -16.37 2.86 3.74
CA PHE A 222 -14.94 2.77 3.97
C PHE A 222 -14.68 1.66 4.97
N GLY A 223 -13.67 0.85 4.68
CA GLY A 223 -13.16 -0.15 5.58
C GLY A 223 -11.67 -0.02 5.83
N PHE A 224 -11.19 -0.68 6.89
CA PHE A 224 -9.77 -0.81 7.12
C PHE A 224 -9.29 -2.21 6.77
N LEU A 225 -8.11 -2.28 6.16
CA LEU A 225 -7.39 -3.53 6.02
C LEU A 225 -7.00 -4.04 7.40
N SER A 226 -7.10 -5.36 7.58
CA SER A 226 -6.77 -5.97 8.86
C SER A 226 -5.30 -5.75 9.20
N SER A 227 -5.01 -5.22 10.40
CA SER A 227 -3.64 -5.00 10.85
C SER A 227 -2.86 -6.31 11.11
N GLU A 228 -3.56 -7.43 11.25
CA GLU A 228 -2.96 -8.78 11.29
C GLU A 228 -2.51 -9.28 9.91
N ALA A 229 -3.16 -8.83 8.83
CA ALA A 229 -2.85 -9.27 7.46
C ALA A 229 -2.00 -8.24 6.71
N PHE A 230 -2.24 -6.95 6.94
CA PHE A 230 -1.56 -5.81 6.32
C PHE A 230 -0.81 -5.05 7.40
N THR A 231 0.25 -5.68 7.89
CA THR A 231 1.04 -5.15 8.99
C THR A 231 1.93 -4.00 8.51
N SER A 232 2.16 -3.01 9.36
CA SER A 232 3.11 -1.92 9.09
C SER A 232 4.14 -1.84 10.20
N LEU A 233 5.42 -1.66 9.83
CA LEU A 233 6.48 -1.37 10.79
C LEU A 233 6.23 -0.06 11.54
N CYS A 234 5.49 0.87 10.94
CA CYS A 234 5.06 2.11 11.60
C CYS A 234 4.17 1.84 12.82
N ALA A 235 3.48 0.70 12.85
CA ALA A 235 2.68 0.27 13.99
C ALA A 235 3.51 -0.39 15.10
N GLY A 236 4.85 -0.48 14.99
CA GLY A 236 5.72 -1.02 16.03
C GLY A 236 5.36 -2.46 16.45
N VAL A 237 5.25 -2.70 17.76
CA VAL A 237 5.01 -4.03 18.40
C VAL A 237 3.76 -4.73 17.88
N CYS A 238 2.80 -3.94 17.39
CA CYS A 238 1.49 -4.42 16.98
C CYS A 238 1.53 -5.25 15.70
N GLY A 239 2.64 -5.18 14.96
CA GLY A 239 2.87 -6.08 13.83
C GLY A 239 3.08 -7.55 14.19
N CYS A 240 3.47 -7.84 15.44
CA CYS A 240 3.74 -9.21 15.90
C CYS A 240 2.65 -9.85 16.74
N ASP A 241 1.72 -9.08 17.34
CA ASP A 241 0.58 -9.63 18.08
C ASP A 241 -0.59 -8.63 18.15
N ALA A 242 -1.31 -8.47 17.05
CA ALA A 242 -2.53 -7.67 17.03
C ALA A 242 -3.73 -8.37 17.71
N ALA A 243 -3.64 -9.67 18.00
CA ALA A 243 -4.72 -10.43 18.64
C ALA A 243 -4.80 -10.16 20.16
N GLY A 244 -3.66 -9.92 20.80
CA GLY A 244 -3.57 -9.53 22.21
C GLY A 244 -3.85 -8.04 22.49
N LEU A 245 -4.01 -7.22 21.45
CA LEU A 245 -4.25 -5.79 21.64
C LEU A 245 -5.73 -5.50 21.97
N PRO A 246 -5.99 -4.58 22.91
CA PRO A 246 -7.32 -4.02 23.07
C PRO A 246 -7.82 -3.48 21.72
N ARG A 247 -9.10 -3.73 21.40
CA ARG A 247 -9.75 -3.20 20.18
C ARG A 247 -9.54 -1.70 19.99
N ILE A 248 -9.30 -0.96 21.08
CA ILE A 248 -9.07 0.47 21.07
C ILE A 248 -7.92 0.82 22.02
N VAL A 249 -6.72 1.07 21.49
CA VAL A 249 -5.64 1.76 22.23
C VAL A 249 -5.45 3.16 21.67
N TRP A 250 -5.98 4.16 22.38
CA TRP A 250 -5.73 5.56 22.06
C TRP A 250 -4.41 6.00 22.68
N ARG A 251 -3.41 6.22 21.82
CA ARG A 251 -2.10 6.84 22.06
C ARG A 251 -0.97 5.92 22.55
N GLY A 252 0.14 5.98 21.82
CA GLY A 252 1.40 6.45 22.40
C GLY A 252 2.16 5.52 23.33
N GLY A 253 1.78 4.25 23.45
CA GLY A 253 2.67 3.26 24.03
C GLY A 253 3.85 3.07 23.08
N ARG A 254 5.03 3.59 23.42
CA ARG A 254 6.31 3.03 22.95
C ARG A 254 6.40 1.62 23.53
N GLY A 255 5.57 0.70 23.04
CA GLY A 255 5.65 -0.69 23.44
C GLY A 255 7.08 -1.16 23.19
N ASP A 256 7.59 -1.98 24.11
CA ASP A 256 8.92 -2.58 24.00
C ASP A 256 9.15 -3.08 22.59
N LYS A 257 10.23 -2.60 21.96
CA LYS A 257 10.54 -2.75 20.54
C LYS A 257 10.74 -4.23 20.16
N GLN A 258 9.68 -5.02 20.12
CA GLN A 258 9.67 -6.27 19.37
C GLN A 258 9.57 -5.86 17.91
N TYR A 259 10.74 -5.77 17.29
CA TYR A 259 10.88 -5.61 15.86
C TYR A 259 10.21 -6.80 15.16
N ALA A 260 9.72 -6.57 13.94
CA ALA A 260 9.14 -7.59 13.06
C ALA A 260 9.97 -8.90 12.99
N ASP A 261 11.27 -8.76 13.23
CA ASP A 261 12.28 -9.82 13.27
C ASP A 261 11.99 -10.94 14.29
N ASN A 262 11.11 -10.71 15.28
CA ASN A 262 10.84 -11.66 16.37
C ASN A 262 9.35 -12.06 16.48
N CYS A 263 8.55 -11.84 15.44
CA CYS A 263 7.14 -12.21 15.50
C CYS A 263 6.97 -13.74 15.60
N PRO A 264 6.03 -14.25 16.43
CA PRO A 264 5.75 -15.68 16.49
C PRO A 264 5.31 -16.22 15.10
N PRO A 265 5.73 -17.43 14.69
CA PRO A 265 5.35 -18.01 13.39
C PRO A 265 3.83 -18.07 13.17
N ARG A 266 3.06 -18.28 14.24
CA ARG A 266 1.58 -18.27 14.21
C ARG A 266 0.98 -16.95 13.75
N VAL A 267 1.66 -15.83 14.02
CA VAL A 267 1.22 -14.49 13.61
C VAL A 267 1.71 -14.18 12.20
N MET A 268 2.98 -14.50 11.90
CA MET A 268 3.52 -14.32 10.55
C MET A 268 2.70 -15.07 9.49
N LYS A 269 2.18 -16.26 9.81
CA LYS A 269 1.27 -17.03 8.95
C LYS A 269 0.01 -16.27 8.51
N LYS A 270 -0.38 -15.21 9.21
CA LYS A 270 -1.54 -14.38 8.87
C LYS A 270 -1.19 -13.22 7.94
N TRP A 271 0.08 -12.85 7.82
CA TRP A 271 0.52 -11.74 6.99
C TRP A 271 0.20 -12.01 5.51
N ALA A 272 -0.46 -11.05 4.88
CA ALA A 272 -0.61 -10.93 3.44
C ALA A 272 0.43 -9.95 2.88
N ALA A 273 0.65 -8.83 3.57
CA ALA A 273 1.64 -7.82 3.25
C ALA A 273 2.26 -7.22 4.51
N PHE A 274 3.49 -6.71 4.37
CA PHE A 274 4.19 -6.01 5.43
C PHE A 274 4.84 -4.73 4.91
N HIS A 275 4.45 -3.58 5.48
CA HIS A 275 4.89 -2.25 5.08
C HIS A 275 6.11 -1.79 5.86
N VAL A 276 7.15 -1.32 5.16
CA VAL A 276 8.42 -0.83 5.75
C VAL A 276 8.56 0.69 5.60
N ALA A 277 7.48 1.45 5.84
CA ALA A 277 7.48 2.92 5.66
C ALA A 277 8.37 3.69 6.66
N CYS A 278 8.34 3.33 7.95
CA CYS A 278 8.91 4.15 9.04
C CYS A 278 10.41 3.98 9.30
N PHE A 279 11.14 3.30 8.42
CA PHE A 279 12.59 3.22 8.54
C PHE A 279 13.26 4.47 7.93
N ALA A 280 13.73 5.38 8.78
CA ALA A 280 14.63 6.44 8.36
C ALA A 280 15.96 5.80 7.92
N GLY A 281 16.31 5.93 6.63
CA GLY A 281 17.60 5.42 6.13
C GLY A 281 17.54 4.81 4.73
N HIS A 282 16.95 5.51 3.76
CA HIS A 282 17.20 5.19 2.35
C HIS A 282 18.71 5.30 2.02
N ALA A 283 19.42 6.28 2.61
CA ALA A 283 20.85 6.53 2.36
C ALA A 283 21.77 5.33 2.67
N ASP A 284 21.44 4.57 3.72
CA ASP A 284 22.29 3.48 4.18
C ASP A 284 21.76 2.10 3.76
N GLY A 285 20.75 2.02 2.90
CA GLY A 285 20.11 0.74 2.53
C GLY A 285 19.37 0.06 3.69
N GLY A 286 19.02 0.80 4.74
CA GLY A 286 18.35 0.25 5.94
C GLY A 286 16.99 -0.36 5.62
N LYS A 287 16.21 0.32 4.77
CA LYS A 287 14.90 -0.16 4.30
C LYS A 287 15.01 -1.47 3.53
N VAL A 288 15.95 -1.56 2.58
CA VAL A 288 16.26 -2.77 1.80
C VAL A 288 16.64 -3.93 2.70
N ARG A 289 17.57 -3.71 3.64
CA ARG A 289 18.00 -4.73 4.60
C ARG A 289 16.82 -5.25 5.42
N HIS A 290 15.92 -4.36 5.86
CA HIS A 290 14.76 -4.75 6.63
C HIS A 290 13.76 -5.55 5.78
N MET A 291 13.45 -5.12 4.56
CA MET A 291 12.58 -5.89 3.65
C MET A 291 13.12 -7.30 3.42
N LYS A 292 14.42 -7.43 3.11
CA LYS A 292 15.07 -8.76 2.96
C LYS A 292 14.98 -9.59 4.23
N ARG A 293 15.27 -8.99 5.39
CA ARG A 293 15.18 -9.69 6.68
C ARG A 293 13.77 -10.18 6.96
N VAL A 294 12.73 -9.38 6.75
CA VAL A 294 11.34 -9.80 6.97
C VAL A 294 10.98 -10.95 6.02
N MET A 295 11.43 -10.90 4.75
CA MET A 295 11.27 -12.02 3.81
C MET A 295 11.94 -13.31 4.32
N GLU A 296 13.22 -13.24 4.69
CA GLU A 296 13.99 -14.37 5.20
C GLU A 296 13.35 -14.99 6.44
N GLN A 297 12.89 -14.15 7.38
CA GLN A 297 12.21 -14.61 8.58
C GLN A 297 10.88 -15.30 8.25
N TYR A 298 10.09 -14.74 7.32
CA TYR A 298 8.85 -15.36 6.89
C TYR A 298 9.13 -16.72 6.23
N GLU A 299 10.09 -16.80 5.33
CA GLU A 299 10.44 -18.05 4.66
C GLU A 299 10.97 -19.12 5.62
N LYS A 300 11.76 -18.70 6.61
CA LYS A 300 12.28 -19.57 7.68
C LYS A 300 11.17 -20.12 8.59
N HIS A 301 10.20 -19.30 8.97
CA HIS A 301 9.21 -19.63 10.01
C HIS A 301 7.85 -20.09 9.49
N VAL A 302 7.48 -19.67 8.28
CA VAL A 302 6.18 -19.95 7.65
C VAL A 302 6.33 -20.87 6.46
N GLY A 303 7.32 -20.63 5.61
CA GLY A 303 7.55 -21.33 4.35
C GLY A 303 7.65 -20.39 3.14
N PRO A 304 7.83 -20.94 1.93
CA PRO A 304 8.10 -20.14 0.73
C PRO A 304 7.00 -19.13 0.44
N ILE A 305 7.40 -17.89 0.13
CA ILE A 305 6.46 -16.85 -0.32
C ILE A 305 5.77 -17.31 -1.61
N GLY A 306 4.44 -17.19 -1.67
CA GLY A 306 3.63 -17.66 -2.81
C GLY A 306 3.52 -19.18 -2.96
N GLY A 307 4.21 -19.97 -2.13
CA GLY A 307 4.24 -21.43 -2.22
C GLY A 307 3.14 -22.16 -1.47
N LEU A 308 2.17 -21.44 -0.91
CA LEU A 308 0.99 -22.06 -0.31
C LEU A 308 -0.08 -22.22 -1.41
N PRO A 309 -0.51 -23.46 -1.74
CA PRO A 309 -1.55 -23.69 -2.73
C PRO A 309 -2.82 -22.92 -2.35
N GLU A 310 -3.40 -22.17 -3.29
CA GLU A 310 -4.64 -21.37 -3.08
C GLU A 310 -5.79 -22.25 -2.53
N ASP A 311 -5.77 -23.54 -2.85
CA ASP A 311 -6.71 -24.59 -2.46
C ASP A 311 -6.44 -25.21 -1.07
N LYS A 312 -5.28 -24.92 -0.45
CA LYS A 312 -4.89 -25.47 0.87
C LYS A 312 -4.48 -24.43 1.90
N GLN A 313 -4.72 -23.15 1.65
CA GLN A 313 -4.76 -22.18 2.73
C GLN A 313 -6.16 -22.15 3.33
N PRO A 314 -6.43 -22.88 4.44
CA PRO A 314 -7.54 -22.48 5.28
C PRO A 314 -7.16 -21.09 5.81
N MET A 315 -7.72 -20.04 5.21
CA MET A 315 -7.89 -18.79 5.93
C MET A 315 -8.80 -19.15 7.10
N PRO A 316 -8.36 -19.07 8.37
CA PRO A 316 -9.10 -19.64 9.50
C PRO A 316 -10.50 -19.04 9.73
N TRP A 317 -10.87 -18.02 8.96
CA TRP A 317 -12.12 -17.26 9.05
C TRP A 317 -13.04 -17.43 7.82
N TRP A 318 -12.75 -18.36 6.91
CA TRP A 318 -13.43 -18.50 5.61
C TRP A 318 -14.70 -19.40 5.59
N THR A 319 -15.25 -19.77 6.74
CA THR A 319 -16.43 -20.65 6.77
C THR A 319 -17.73 -19.85 6.90
N SER A 320 -18.21 -19.27 5.79
CA SER A 320 -19.65 -19.20 5.45
C SER A 320 -19.88 -18.53 4.10
N ASP A 321 -20.28 -19.35 3.13
CA ASP A 321 -20.90 -19.06 1.83
C ASP A 321 -20.31 -17.97 0.89
N PRO A 322 -19.86 -18.32 -0.33
CA PRO A 322 -19.41 -17.34 -1.31
C PRO A 322 -20.58 -16.54 -1.91
N TRP A 323 -20.58 -15.23 -1.69
CA TRP A 323 -21.56 -14.27 -2.20
C TRP A 323 -21.58 -14.11 -3.74
N TRP A 324 -20.54 -14.57 -4.45
CA TRP A 324 -20.43 -14.46 -5.90
C TRP A 324 -21.37 -15.38 -6.67
N LYS A 325 -22.03 -16.35 -6.02
CA LYS A 325 -23.08 -17.18 -6.64
C LYS A 325 -24.35 -16.39 -7.01
N ASN A 326 -24.50 -15.15 -6.54
CA ASN A 326 -25.71 -14.35 -6.76
C ASN A 326 -25.60 -13.33 -7.92
N PHE A 327 -24.48 -13.25 -8.63
CA PHE A 327 -24.28 -12.23 -9.69
C PHE A 327 -24.40 -12.75 -11.13
N THR A 328 -24.88 -13.99 -11.35
CA THR A 328 -25.02 -14.55 -12.72
C THR A 328 -26.32 -14.20 -13.44
N HIS A 329 -27.19 -13.33 -12.91
CA HIS A 329 -28.40 -12.90 -13.62
C HIS A 329 -28.69 -11.41 -13.42
N ALA A 330 -28.02 -10.56 -14.19
CA ALA A 330 -28.53 -9.26 -14.58
C ALA A 330 -28.15 -9.04 -16.05
N SER A 331 -29.09 -9.41 -16.92
CA SER A 331 -29.11 -9.17 -18.37
C SER A 331 -29.29 -7.69 -18.69
#